data_AF-A0A1A2NK56-F1
#
_entry.id   AF-A0A1A2NK56-F1
#
_cell.length_a   1.000
_cell.length_b   1.000
_cell.length_c   1.000
_cell.angle_alpha   90.00
_cell.angle_beta   90.00
_cell.angle_gamma   90.00
#
_symmetry.space_group_name_H-M   'P 1'
#
loop_
_entity.id
_entity.type
_entity.pdbx_description
1 polymer ?
#
loop_
_entity_poly.entity_id
_entity_poly.type
_entity_poly.pdbx_seq_one_letter_code
_entity_poly.pdbx_strand_id
1 'polypeptide(L)' 'MLIAGAIVVGIAGPPAAQAAPSTTTSPAPTTGASVYYPNCKAACADGVAPIHRGQPGYRSGLDRDGDGIACEVCH' A
#
# COMPACT_ATOMS: atom_id res chain seq x y z
N MET A 1 23.42 -63.72 -12.07
CA MET A 1 23.72 -62.50 -12.86
C MET A 1 22.86 -61.38 -12.35
N LEU A 2 23.49 -60.29 -11.93
CA LEU A 2 22.85 -59.09 -11.41
C LEU A 2 21.96 -58.45 -12.47
N ILE A 3 20.76 -58.03 -12.09
CA ILE A 3 20.12 -56.74 -12.47
C ILE A 3 18.90 -56.58 -11.55
N ALA A 4 18.99 -55.74 -10.52
CA ALA A 4 18.74 -54.30 -10.56
C ALA A 4 17.23 -54.00 -10.42
N GLY A 5 16.86 -53.47 -9.25
CA GLY A 5 15.52 -52.96 -8.98
C GLY A 5 15.24 -51.65 -9.70
N ALA A 6 13.95 -51.31 -9.78
CA ALA A 6 13.46 -49.95 -10.01
C ALA A 6 12.01 -49.87 -9.49
N ILE A 7 11.81 -49.34 -8.28
CA ILE A 7 11.37 -47.97 -8.01
C ILE A 7 9.88 -47.77 -8.33
N VAL A 8 9.08 -47.82 -7.26
CA VAL A 8 7.73 -47.27 -7.20
C VAL A 8 7.81 -45.75 -7.35
N VAL A 9 7.51 -45.23 -8.54
CA VAL A 9 7.32 -43.79 -8.74
C VAL A 9 5.93 -43.42 -8.22
N GLY A 10 5.87 -43.07 -6.94
CA GLY A 10 4.74 -42.35 -6.37
C GLY A 10 4.74 -40.93 -6.91
N ILE A 11 3.82 -40.63 -7.82
CA ILE A 11 3.52 -39.25 -8.22
C ILE A 11 2.67 -38.58 -7.13
N ALA A 12 3.32 -38.11 -6.08
CA ALA A 12 2.74 -37.08 -5.22
C ALA A 12 2.63 -35.79 -6.05
N GLY A 13 1.39 -35.40 -6.38
CA GLY A 13 1.12 -34.14 -7.06
C GLY A 13 1.68 -32.93 -6.28
N PRO A 14 1.97 -31.81 -6.96
CA PRO A 14 2.50 -30.63 -6.30
C PRO A 14 1.51 -30.11 -5.25
N PRO A 15 1.99 -29.65 -4.09
CA PRO A 15 1.12 -29.00 -3.12
C PRO A 15 0.48 -27.78 -3.77
N ALA A 16 -0.84 -27.68 -3.65
CA ALA A 16 -1.59 -26.48 -4.01
C ALA A 16 -0.86 -25.26 -3.44
N ALA A 17 -0.46 -24.36 -4.35
CA ALA A 17 0.11 -23.07 -4.00
C ALA A 17 -0.90 -22.37 -3.07
N GLN A 18 -0.59 -22.37 -1.78
CA GLN A 18 -1.20 -21.47 -0.82
C GLN A 18 -0.84 -20.07 -1.30
N ALA A 19 -1.83 -19.35 -1.83
CA ALA A 19 -1.74 -17.93 -2.04
C ALA A 19 -1.33 -17.30 -0.72
N ALA A 20 -0.09 -16.81 -0.66
CA ALA A 20 0.41 -16.06 0.48
C ALA A 20 -0.56 -14.89 0.72
N PRO A 21 -0.93 -14.59 1.97
CA PRO A 21 -1.63 -13.36 2.26
C PRO A 21 -0.74 -12.21 1.82
N SER A 22 -1.16 -11.47 0.80
CA SER A 22 -0.57 -10.20 0.41
C SER A 22 -0.75 -9.26 1.59
N THR A 23 0.25 -9.21 2.48
CA THR A 23 0.34 -8.16 3.48
C THR A 23 0.70 -6.89 2.73
N THR A 24 -0.32 -6.23 2.17
CA THR A 24 -0.26 -4.79 1.98
C THR A 24 -0.01 -4.23 3.36
N THR A 25 1.26 -3.92 3.67
CA THR A 25 1.63 -3.17 4.86
C THR A 25 0.96 -1.82 4.72
N SER A 26 -0.27 -1.72 5.20
CA SER A 26 -0.92 -0.44 5.44
C SER A 26 -0.02 0.25 6.47
N PRO A 27 0.63 1.38 6.13
CA PRO A 27 1.45 2.09 7.10
C PRO A 27 0.57 2.35 8.31
N ALA A 28 1.03 1.91 9.48
CA ALA A 28 0.38 2.23 10.75
C ALA A 28 0.15 3.74 10.79
N PRO A 29 -1.02 4.22 11.28
CA PRO A 29 -1.35 5.64 11.30
C PRO A 29 -0.28 6.37 12.12
N THR A 30 0.71 6.92 11.43
CA THR A 30 1.66 7.86 12.02
C THR A 30 0.81 9.08 12.29
N THR A 31 0.57 9.35 13.58
CA THR A 31 -0.18 10.51 14.07
C THR A 31 0.09 11.69 13.14
N GLY A 32 -0.90 12.07 12.34
CA GLY A 32 -0.77 12.92 11.15
C GLY A 32 -0.45 14.39 11.44
N ALA A 33 0.46 14.64 12.38
CA ALA A 33 0.64 15.92 13.04
C ALA A 33 2.01 16.58 12.78
N SER A 34 2.90 15.98 12.00
CA SER A 34 4.24 16.58 11.80
C SER A 34 4.28 17.67 10.74
N VAL A 35 3.36 17.65 9.76
CA VAL A 35 3.40 18.51 8.58
C VAL A 35 2.10 19.29 8.49
N TYR A 36 2.20 20.62 8.34
CA TYR A 36 1.06 21.53 8.21
C TYR A 36 1.24 22.41 6.98
N TYR A 37 0.26 22.41 6.08
CA TYR A 37 0.25 23.25 4.89
C TYR A 37 -0.86 24.28 4.97
N PRO A 38 -0.66 25.61 4.99
CA PRO A 38 -1.77 26.56 5.14
C PRO A 38 -2.86 26.45 4.07
N ASN A 39 -2.51 25.98 2.86
CA ASN A 39 -3.40 25.80 1.72
C ASN A 39 -2.83 24.77 0.74
N CYS A 40 -3.61 24.40 -0.29
CA CYS A 40 -3.14 23.47 -1.32
C CYS A 40 -1.98 24.01 -2.15
N LYS A 41 -1.85 25.34 -2.30
CA LYS A 41 -0.71 25.96 -2.98
C LYS A 41 0.63 25.59 -2.33
N ALA A 42 0.70 25.60 -0.99
CA ALA A 42 1.88 25.21 -0.25
C ALA A 42 2.20 23.72 -0.44
N ALA A 43 1.20 22.85 -0.25
CA ALA A 43 1.35 21.41 -0.48
C ALA A 43 1.82 21.07 -1.91
N CYS A 44 1.31 21.78 -2.91
CA CYS A 44 1.72 21.61 -4.30
C CYS A 44 3.10 22.19 -4.59
N ALA A 45 3.47 23.31 -3.96
CA ALA A 45 4.82 23.87 -4.08
C ALA A 45 5.89 22.90 -3.55
N ASP A 46 5.54 22.14 -2.50
CA ASP A 46 6.38 21.09 -1.93
C ASP A 46 6.24 19.74 -2.66
N GLY A 47 5.39 19.66 -3.69
CA GLY A 47 5.21 18.46 -4.52
C GLY A 47 4.58 17.28 -3.79
N VAL A 48 3.88 17.51 -2.67
CA VAL A 48 3.25 16.44 -1.88
C VAL A 48 1.77 16.22 -2.18
N ALA A 49 1.16 17.10 -2.99
CA ALA A 49 -0.21 16.95 -3.43
C ALA A 49 -0.32 15.93 -4.59
N PRO A 50 -1.37 15.10 -4.65
CA PRO A 50 -2.52 15.02 -3.72
C PRO A 50 -2.18 14.36 -2.37
N ILE A 51 -2.76 14.88 -1.28
CA ILE A 51 -2.56 14.37 0.09
C ILE A 51 -3.74 13.48 0.49
N HIS A 52 -3.48 12.22 0.82
CA HIS A 52 -4.55 11.28 1.20
C HIS A 52 -4.87 11.28 2.70
N ARG A 53 -6.11 10.91 3.07
CA ARG A 53 -6.50 10.65 4.46
C ARG A 53 -5.48 9.73 5.16
N GLY A 54 -4.95 10.19 6.28
CA GLY A 54 -3.93 9.47 7.06
C GLY A 54 -2.49 9.78 6.66
N GLN A 55 -2.24 10.53 5.58
CA GLN A 55 -0.91 11.06 5.30
C GLN A 55 -0.59 12.31 6.15
N PRO A 56 0.69 12.53 6.47
CA PRO A 56 1.14 13.79 7.06
C PRO A 56 0.72 14.98 6.20
N GLY A 57 0.15 16.01 6.81
CA GLY A 57 -0.35 17.18 6.09
C GLY A 57 -1.81 17.10 5.66
N TYR A 58 -2.46 15.92 5.76
CA TYR A 58 -3.89 15.82 5.50
C TYR A 58 -4.68 16.54 6.58
N ARG A 59 -5.65 17.35 6.16
CA ARG A 59 -6.72 17.82 7.04
C ARG A 59 -8.00 18.01 6.23
N SER A 60 -9.13 17.84 6.89
CA SER A 60 -10.46 18.05 6.29
C SER A 60 -10.68 19.48 5.77
N GLY A 61 -9.87 20.47 6.17
CA GLY A 61 -9.94 21.82 5.63
C GLY A 61 -9.22 22.01 4.29
N LEU A 62 -8.40 21.06 3.84
CA LEU A 62 -7.77 21.05 2.51
C LEU A 62 -8.56 20.22 1.49
N ASP A 63 -9.37 19.30 2.00
CA ASP A 63 -10.26 18.40 1.26
C ASP A 63 -11.64 19.06 1.20
N ARG A 64 -11.91 19.77 0.10
CA ARG A 64 -13.07 20.68 -0.01
C ARG A 64 -14.38 19.92 -0.20
N ASP A 65 -14.31 18.75 -0.82
CA ASP A 65 -15.41 17.88 -1.19
C ASP A 65 -15.56 16.68 -0.23
N GLY A 66 -14.54 16.37 0.56
CA GLY A 66 -14.61 15.43 1.69
C GLY A 66 -14.38 13.97 1.30
N ASP A 67 -13.91 13.70 0.09
CA ASP A 67 -13.72 12.36 -0.47
C ASP A 67 -12.50 11.63 0.14
N GLY A 68 -11.62 12.39 0.80
CA GLY A 68 -10.43 11.91 1.48
C GLY A 68 -9.14 12.16 0.74
N ILE A 69 -9.19 12.94 -0.34
CA ILE A 69 -8.05 13.36 -1.11
C ILE A 69 -7.98 14.88 -1.03
N ALA A 70 -7.10 15.39 -0.18
CA ALA A 70 -6.84 16.82 -0.11
C ALA A 70 -5.98 17.26 -1.30
N CYS A 71 -6.27 18.44 -1.85
CA CYS A 71 -5.46 19.08 -2.88
C CYS A 71 -5.30 18.28 -4.17
N GLU A 72 -6.34 17.58 -4.60
CA GLU A 72 -6.40 16.87 -5.89
C GLU A 72 -6.02 17.76 -7.08
N VAL A 73 -6.47 19.03 -7.03
CA VAL A 73 -6.16 20.04 -8.04
C VAL A 73 -5.32 21.13 -7.40
N CYS A 74 -4.09 21.26 -7.86
CA CYS A 74 -3.17 22.32 -7.48
C CYS A 74 -3.57 23.65 -8.13
N HIS A 75 -4.41 24.43 -7.45
CA HIS A 75 -4.79 25.78 -7.86
C HIS A 75 -4.57 26.77 -6.71
#